data_AF-A0A380KPV7-F1
#
_entry.id   AF-A0A380KPV7-F1
#
_cell.length_a   1.000
_cell.length_b   1.000
_cell.length_c   1.000
_cell.angle_alpha   90.00
_cell.angle_beta   90.00
_cell.angle_gamma   90.00
#
_symmetry.space_group_name_H-M   'P 1'
#
loop_
_entity.id
_entity.type
_entity.pdbx_description
1 polymer ?
#
loop_
_entity_poly.entity_id
_entity_poly.type
_entity_poly.pdbx_seq_one_letter_code
_entity_poly.pdbx_strand_id
1 'polypeptide(L)'
;MKEKQVTKFFLACSTLVTCITLGINLTFRHAAHAVIAESGEVSPTATADFIASIGEIARQIGQERNLYASVMIAQAVLESNSGQSALSQQPYYNFFGIKGAYNGNSVTMQTWEDDGSGYTYEVDQDFRSYNSLSDSLNDYANLLSWDLYADTWKSNTTSYQDATAALTGRYATDTAYADKLNALIEQYGLTTYDDPVVVEEENQTNSEQTTDPNHVWNKYRGSYTSKDILAEDEAWIAYIS
;
A
#
# COMPACT_ATOMS: atom_id res chain seq x y z
N MET A 1 -6.98 -38.43 -38.58
CA MET A 1 -6.69 -37.09 -38.03
C MET A 1 -7.84 -36.74 -37.10
N LYS A 2 -7.62 -36.72 -35.79
CA LYS A 2 -8.62 -36.30 -34.79
C LYS A 2 -7.96 -35.18 -34.01
N GLU A 3 -8.48 -33.97 -34.16
CA GLU A 3 -8.03 -32.80 -33.41
C GLU A 3 -8.27 -33.06 -31.92
N LYS A 4 -7.18 -33.02 -31.13
CA LYS A 4 -7.27 -32.97 -29.69
C LYS A 4 -7.68 -31.54 -29.32
N GLN A 5 -8.92 -31.38 -28.87
CA GLN A 5 -9.37 -30.21 -28.12
C GLN A 5 -8.41 -30.02 -26.94
N VAL A 6 -7.54 -29.02 -27.03
CA VAL A 6 -6.72 -28.59 -25.92
C VAL A 6 -7.63 -27.72 -25.06
N THR A 7 -8.32 -28.36 -24.11
CA THR A 7 -9.03 -27.63 -23.05
C THR A 7 -7.98 -26.86 -22.28
N LYS A 8 -7.83 -25.56 -22.59
CA LYS A 8 -7.10 -24.62 -21.75
C LYS A 8 -7.81 -24.59 -20.40
N PHE A 9 -7.30 -25.35 -19.44
CA PHE A 9 -7.55 -25.10 -18.04
C PHE A 9 -7.07 -23.68 -17.77
N PHE A 10 -7.99 -22.72 -17.76
CA PHE A 10 -7.76 -21.47 -17.04
C PHE A 10 -7.60 -21.90 -15.59
N LEU A 11 -6.35 -21.92 -15.13
CA LEU A 11 -6.05 -22.02 -13.72
C LEU A 11 -6.66 -20.77 -13.09
N ALA A 12 -7.84 -20.91 -12.50
CA ALA A 12 -8.44 -19.92 -11.63
C ALA A 12 -7.59 -19.83 -10.37
N CYS A 13 -6.42 -19.19 -10.51
CA CYS A 13 -5.57 -18.76 -9.42
C CYS A 13 -5.39 -17.26 -9.62
N SER A 14 -6.50 -16.53 -9.48
CA SER A 14 -6.50 -15.08 -9.52
C SER A 14 -7.08 -14.64 -8.19
N THR A 15 -6.24 -14.66 -7.15
CA THR A 15 -6.50 -13.93 -5.91
C THR A 15 -6.33 -12.45 -6.25
N LEU A 16 -7.31 -11.90 -6.97
CA LEU A 16 -7.34 -10.50 -7.34
C LEU A 16 -7.82 -9.68 -6.14
N VAL A 17 -7.06 -8.65 -5.80
CA VAL A 17 -7.56 -7.51 -5.05
C VAL A 17 -8.52 -6.78 -5.99
N THR A 18 -9.78 -7.19 -5.99
CA THR A 18 -10.88 -6.41 -6.56
C THR A 18 -11.63 -5.79 -5.39
N CYS A 19 -11.11 -4.67 -4.90
CA CYS A 19 -11.92 -3.66 -4.28
C CYS A 19 -11.63 -2.39 -5.06
N ILE A 20 -12.47 -2.06 -6.04
CA ILE A 20 -12.45 -0.70 -6.58
C ILE A 20 -12.78 0.21 -5.40
N THR A 21 -11.77 0.94 -4.97
CA THR A 21 -11.92 2.04 -4.02
C THR A 21 -12.92 3.02 -4.59
N LEU A 22 -13.83 3.48 -3.72
CA LEU A 22 -14.87 4.45 -4.06
C LEU A 22 -14.34 5.47 -5.05
N GLY A 23 -15.00 5.57 -6.21
CA GLY A 23 -14.66 6.55 -7.23
C GLY A 23 -14.73 7.95 -6.67
N ILE A 24 -13.59 8.57 -6.41
CA ILE A 24 -13.49 10.02 -6.33
C ILE A 24 -13.50 10.52 -7.78
N ASN A 25 -14.65 11.01 -8.24
CA ASN A 25 -14.75 11.76 -9.48
C ASN A 25 -14.00 13.09 -9.33
N LEU A 26 -12.70 13.14 -9.64
CA LEU A 26 -12.00 14.43 -9.82
C LEU A 26 -12.45 15.07 -11.13
N THR A 27 -13.52 15.86 -11.08
CA THR A 27 -13.82 16.83 -12.13
C THR A 27 -13.22 18.18 -11.76
N PHE A 28 -12.12 18.57 -12.41
CA PHE A 28 -11.61 19.94 -12.33
C PHE A 28 -12.51 20.87 -13.15
N ARG A 29 -13.35 21.68 -12.50
CA ARG A 29 -13.88 22.92 -13.09
C ARG A 29 -13.94 24.06 -12.06
N HIS A 30 -13.44 25.22 -12.49
CA HIS A 30 -13.35 26.46 -11.73
C HIS A 30 -14.72 27.11 -11.42
N ALA A 31 -14.82 27.57 -10.16
CA ALA A 31 -15.54 28.74 -9.62
C ALA A 31 -17.08 28.77 -9.44
N ALA A 32 -17.44 28.91 -8.15
CA ALA A 32 -18.48 29.74 -7.51
C ALA A 32 -19.97 29.35 -7.58
N HIS A 33 -20.47 28.72 -6.51
CA HIS A 33 -21.47 29.28 -5.57
C HIS A 33 -21.81 28.25 -4.47
N ALA A 34 -21.93 28.73 -3.23
CA ALA A 34 -22.11 27.92 -2.03
C ALA A 34 -23.50 27.25 -1.95
N VAL A 35 -23.51 25.93 -1.75
CA VAL A 35 -24.55 25.15 -1.06
C VAL A 35 -23.83 24.08 -0.25
N ILE A 36 -24.03 24.07 1.07
CA ILE A 36 -23.41 23.12 1.99
C ILE A 36 -24.14 21.78 1.84
N ALA A 37 -23.44 20.80 1.27
CA ALA A 37 -23.76 19.38 1.38
C ALA A 37 -22.54 18.70 2.00
N GLU A 38 -22.76 18.01 3.12
CA GLU A 38 -21.74 17.30 3.88
C GLU A 38 -21.38 16.00 3.13
N SER A 39 -20.43 16.08 2.20
CA SER A 39 -19.77 14.93 1.60
C SER A 39 -18.37 14.79 2.19
N GLY A 40 -18.03 13.61 2.70
CA GLY A 40 -16.75 13.31 3.33
C GLY A 40 -15.57 13.46 2.37
N GLU A 41 -15.04 14.68 2.26
CA GLU A 41 -13.71 14.92 1.74
C GLU A 41 -12.70 14.43 2.77
N VAL A 42 -11.88 13.44 2.39
CA VAL A 42 -10.68 13.11 3.15
C VAL A 42 -9.82 14.36 3.18
N SER A 43 -9.71 15.00 4.35
CA SER A 43 -8.87 16.17 4.51
C SER A 43 -7.45 15.82 4.05
N PRO A 44 -6.75 16.69 3.27
CA PRO A 44 -5.36 16.49 2.89
C PRO A 44 -4.44 16.09 4.07
N THR A 45 -4.82 16.48 5.29
CA THR A 45 -4.16 16.09 6.54
C THR A 45 -4.23 14.59 6.83
N ALA A 46 -5.38 13.94 6.64
CA ALA A 46 -5.54 12.51 6.98
C ALA A 46 -4.68 11.59 6.11
N THR A 47 -4.55 11.92 4.82
CA THR A 47 -3.68 11.16 3.92
C THR A 47 -2.21 11.38 4.25
N ALA A 48 -1.81 12.62 4.55
CA ALA A 48 -0.45 12.92 4.99
C ALA A 48 -0.10 12.21 6.32
N ASP A 49 -1.02 12.20 7.28
CA ASP A 49 -0.85 11.50 8.56
C ASP A 49 -0.71 9.98 8.35
N PHE A 50 -1.52 9.41 7.44
CA PHE A 50 -1.41 8.00 7.09
C PHE A 50 -0.07 7.68 6.42
N ILE A 51 0.36 8.50 5.44
CA ILE A 51 1.68 8.36 4.80
C ILE A 51 2.80 8.44 5.84
N ALA A 52 2.74 9.40 6.77
CA ALA A 52 3.73 9.53 7.84
C ALA A 52 3.78 8.28 8.75
N SER A 53 2.64 7.63 8.97
CA SER A 53 2.58 6.42 9.79
C SER A 53 3.22 5.18 9.13
N ILE A 54 3.27 5.13 7.79
CA ILE A 54 3.75 3.96 7.04
C ILE A 54 5.06 4.19 6.29
N GLY A 55 5.43 5.44 6.02
CA GLY A 55 6.46 5.81 5.04
C GLY A 55 7.82 5.21 5.31
N GLU A 56 8.30 5.27 6.56
CA GLU A 56 9.61 4.71 6.92
C GLU A 56 9.63 3.17 6.94
N ILE A 57 8.52 2.54 7.33
CA ILE A 57 8.39 1.07 7.25
C ILE A 57 8.40 0.64 5.78
N ALA A 58 7.64 1.34 4.92
CA ALA A 58 7.60 1.09 3.49
C ALA A 58 8.95 1.34 2.82
N ARG A 59 9.71 2.39 3.24
CA ARG A 59 11.09 2.64 2.79
C ARG A 59 11.96 1.42 3.06
N GLN A 60 11.97 0.95 4.30
CA GLN A 60 12.78 -0.19 4.73
C GLN A 60 12.43 -1.46 3.93
N ILE A 61 11.14 -1.80 3.84
CA ILE A 61 10.67 -2.96 3.07
C ILE A 61 11.04 -2.81 1.59
N GLY A 62 10.88 -1.62 1.01
CA GLY A 62 11.21 -1.36 -0.39
C GLY A 62 12.67 -1.66 -0.72
N GLN A 63 13.60 -1.24 0.14
CA GLN A 63 15.02 -1.53 -0.04
C GLN A 63 15.31 -3.03 0.00
N GLU A 64 14.70 -3.76 0.93
CA GLU A 64 15.00 -5.17 1.14
C GLU A 64 14.29 -6.10 0.17
N ARG A 65 13.14 -5.69 -0.35
CA ARG A 65 12.29 -6.51 -1.21
C ARG A 65 12.41 -6.16 -2.68
N ASN A 66 13.33 -5.27 -3.07
CA ASN A 66 13.53 -4.84 -4.45
C ASN A 66 12.25 -4.21 -5.04
N LEU A 67 11.54 -3.41 -4.23
CA LEU A 67 10.26 -2.76 -4.57
C LEU A 67 10.37 -1.24 -4.38
N TYR A 68 9.55 -0.49 -5.12
CA TYR A 68 9.37 0.95 -4.88
C TYR A 68 8.48 1.15 -3.65
N ALA A 69 9.02 1.82 -2.63
CA ALA A 69 8.25 2.22 -1.45
C ALA A 69 7.16 3.23 -1.84
N SER A 70 7.43 4.09 -2.82
CA SER A 70 6.46 5.04 -3.37
C SER A 70 5.22 4.35 -3.90
N VAL A 71 5.39 3.26 -4.65
CA VAL A 71 4.29 2.44 -5.19
C VAL A 71 3.53 1.74 -4.06
N MET A 72 4.24 1.16 -3.08
CA MET A 72 3.61 0.53 -1.92
C MET A 72 2.74 1.51 -1.13
N ILE A 73 3.26 2.70 -0.83
CA ILE A 73 2.53 3.76 -0.11
C ILE A 73 1.33 4.23 -0.93
N ALA A 74 1.50 4.45 -2.23
CA ALA A 74 0.41 4.88 -3.10
C ALA A 74 -0.72 3.84 -3.19
N GLN A 75 -0.38 2.54 -3.30
CA GLN A 75 -1.37 1.48 -3.24
C GLN A 75 -2.05 1.42 -1.87
N ALA A 76 -1.30 1.47 -0.76
CA ALA A 76 -1.91 1.51 0.57
C ALA A 76 -2.87 2.69 0.73
N VAL A 77 -2.50 3.89 0.28
CA VAL A 77 -3.36 5.08 0.30
C VAL A 77 -4.64 4.84 -0.51
N LEU A 78 -4.49 4.36 -1.75
CA LEU A 78 -5.62 4.12 -2.64
C LEU A 78 -6.54 3.05 -2.06
N GLU A 79 -6.03 1.84 -1.83
CA GLU A 79 -6.78 0.64 -1.45
C GLU A 79 -7.50 0.75 -0.09
N SER A 80 -6.92 1.51 0.85
CA SER A 80 -7.47 1.65 2.20
C SER A 80 -8.25 2.94 2.44
N ASN A 81 -8.42 3.78 1.42
CA ASN A 81 -8.95 5.14 1.58
C ASN A 81 -8.16 5.94 2.65
N SER A 82 -6.84 6.00 2.47
CA SER A 82 -5.90 6.61 3.42
C SER A 82 -6.02 6.04 4.83
N GLY A 83 -6.14 4.72 4.93
CA GLY A 83 -6.27 3.96 6.17
C GLY A 83 -7.69 3.93 6.77
N GLN A 84 -8.67 4.63 6.20
CA GLN A 84 -9.99 4.82 6.83
C GLN A 84 -11.01 3.73 6.52
N SER A 85 -10.72 2.79 5.61
CA SER A 85 -11.63 1.68 5.33
C SER A 85 -11.85 0.80 6.58
N ALA A 86 -13.03 0.21 6.71
CA ALA A 86 -13.31 -0.72 7.81
C ALA A 86 -12.34 -1.90 7.83
N LEU A 87 -11.88 -2.36 6.66
CA LEU A 87 -10.94 -3.46 6.50
C LEU A 87 -9.50 -3.09 6.91
N SER A 88 -9.12 -1.82 6.78
CA SER A 88 -7.79 -1.32 7.20
C SER A 88 -7.71 -0.91 8.66
N GLN A 89 -8.85 -0.71 9.33
CA GLN A 89 -8.92 -0.34 10.73
C GLN A 89 -8.80 -1.55 11.66
N GLN A 90 -8.58 -1.28 12.95
CA GLN A 90 -8.65 -2.31 13.98
C GLN A 90 -10.03 -3.00 13.93
N PRO A 91 -10.10 -4.35 13.98
CA PRO A 91 -9.02 -5.27 14.32
C PRO A 91 -8.30 -5.94 13.13
N TYR A 92 -8.52 -5.51 11.89
CA TYR A 92 -8.12 -6.28 10.71
C TYR A 92 -6.82 -5.81 10.04
N TYR A 93 -6.54 -4.50 10.07
CA TYR A 93 -5.30 -3.90 9.58
C TYR A 93 -4.93 -4.26 8.13
N ASN A 94 -5.90 -4.55 7.25
CA ASN A 94 -5.63 -4.92 5.86
C ASN A 94 -5.73 -3.69 4.94
N PHE A 95 -4.57 -3.11 4.63
CA PHE A 95 -4.45 -1.85 3.88
C PHE A 95 -4.45 -2.02 2.35
N PHE A 96 -4.48 -3.26 1.86
CA PHE A 96 -4.32 -3.59 0.44
C PHE A 96 -5.45 -4.47 -0.10
N GLY A 97 -6.51 -4.71 0.68
CA GLY A 97 -7.64 -5.55 0.25
C GLY A 97 -7.26 -6.99 -0.09
N ILE A 98 -6.19 -7.53 0.50
CA ILE A 98 -5.71 -8.88 0.14
C ILE A 98 -6.68 -9.93 0.66
N LYS A 99 -7.19 -10.76 -0.25
CA LYS A 99 -8.13 -11.85 0.04
C LYS A 99 -7.45 -13.07 0.69
N GLY A 100 -8.23 -13.86 1.43
CA GLY A 100 -7.81 -15.12 2.05
C GLY A 100 -7.58 -15.01 3.55
N ALA A 101 -6.58 -15.74 4.07
CA ALA A 101 -6.22 -15.74 5.48
C ALA A 101 -4.72 -15.51 5.69
N TYR A 102 -4.36 -14.78 6.74
CA TYR A 102 -2.97 -14.58 7.16
C TYR A 102 -2.75 -15.28 8.50
N ASN A 103 -1.86 -16.28 8.55
CA ASN A 103 -1.62 -17.11 9.73
C ASN A 103 -2.91 -17.69 10.36
N GLY A 104 -3.89 -18.04 9.51
CA GLY A 104 -5.19 -18.55 9.92
C GLY A 104 -6.24 -17.49 10.28
N ASN A 105 -5.87 -16.21 10.33
CA ASN A 105 -6.78 -15.09 10.60
C ASN A 105 -7.41 -14.55 9.31
N SER A 106 -8.73 -14.39 9.32
CA SER A 106 -9.52 -13.89 8.20
C SER A 106 -10.76 -13.14 8.72
N VAL A 107 -11.31 -12.25 7.89
CA VAL A 107 -12.62 -11.61 8.09
C VAL A 107 -13.44 -11.72 6.81
N THR A 108 -14.70 -12.15 6.94
CA THR A 108 -15.66 -12.11 5.83
C THR A 108 -16.33 -10.74 5.80
N MET A 109 -16.24 -10.04 4.68
CA MET A 109 -16.89 -8.75 4.45
C MET A 109 -17.53 -8.70 3.08
N GLN A 110 -18.63 -7.96 2.98
CA GLN A 110 -19.23 -7.67 1.69
C GLN A 110 -18.33 -6.73 0.89
N THR A 111 -18.11 -7.04 -0.39
CA THR A 111 -17.36 -6.21 -1.32
C THR A 111 -18.06 -6.13 -2.68
N TRP A 112 -17.67 -5.14 -3.48
CA TRP A 112 -18.08 -4.99 -4.87
C TRP A 112 -17.05 -5.65 -5.78
N GLU A 113 -17.49 -6.61 -6.59
CA GLU A 113 -16.69 -7.25 -7.63
C GLU A 113 -17.15 -6.78 -9.00
N ASP A 114 -16.25 -6.84 -9.99
CA ASP A 114 -16.54 -6.67 -11.42
C ASP A 114 -16.46 -8.04 -12.11
N ASP A 115 -17.42 -8.38 -12.96
CA ASP A 115 -17.45 -9.65 -13.68
C ASP A 115 -16.46 -9.74 -14.87
N GLY A 116 -15.65 -8.71 -15.08
CA GLY A 116 -14.72 -8.55 -16.19
C GLY A 116 -15.33 -7.90 -17.43
N SER A 117 -16.63 -7.57 -17.39
CA SER A 117 -17.35 -6.87 -18.47
C SER A 117 -17.76 -5.44 -18.10
N GLY A 118 -17.41 -4.97 -16.90
CA GLY A 118 -17.82 -3.67 -16.39
C GLY A 118 -19.12 -3.72 -15.56
N TYR A 119 -19.68 -4.91 -15.32
CA TYR A 119 -20.84 -5.07 -14.46
C TYR A 119 -20.39 -5.39 -13.03
N THR A 120 -20.80 -4.55 -12.09
CA THR A 120 -20.46 -4.71 -10.68
C THR A 120 -21.57 -5.35 -9.87
N TYR A 121 -21.20 -6.17 -8.89
CA TYR A 121 -22.13 -6.83 -7.97
C TYR A 121 -21.53 -6.97 -6.57
N GLU A 122 -22.39 -7.06 -5.55
CA GLU A 122 -21.97 -7.29 -4.17
C GLU A 122 -21.82 -8.80 -3.88
N VAL A 123 -20.77 -9.17 -3.17
CA VAL A 123 -20.54 -10.54 -2.71
C VAL A 123 -19.74 -10.56 -1.41
N ASP A 124 -20.00 -11.53 -0.55
CA ASP A 124 -19.17 -11.78 0.63
C ASP A 124 -17.84 -12.40 0.21
N GLN A 125 -16.73 -11.80 0.64
CA GLN A 125 -15.38 -12.30 0.40
C GLN A 125 -14.62 -12.40 1.72
N ASP A 126 -13.72 -13.39 1.78
CA ASP A 126 -12.78 -13.54 2.88
C ASP A 126 -11.53 -12.69 2.61
N PHE A 127 -11.20 -11.82 3.56
CA PHE A 127 -10.01 -10.98 3.53
C PHE A 127 -9.05 -11.37 4.64
N ARG A 128 -7.75 -11.27 4.35
CA ARG A 128 -6.71 -11.48 5.35
C ARG A 128 -6.90 -10.50 6.50
N SER A 129 -6.71 -10.98 7.72
CA SER A 129 -6.72 -10.17 8.93
C SER A 129 -5.34 -10.25 9.58
N TYR A 130 -4.74 -9.10 9.87
CA TYR A 130 -3.38 -8.97 10.38
C TYR A 130 -3.37 -8.52 11.83
N ASN A 131 -2.27 -8.77 12.55
CA ASN A 131 -2.14 -8.29 13.93
C ASN A 131 -1.72 -6.82 14.00
N SER A 132 -1.10 -6.31 12.93
CA SER A 132 -0.51 -4.98 12.88
C SER A 132 -0.51 -4.42 11.46
N LEU A 133 -0.28 -3.11 11.36
CA LEU A 133 -0.02 -2.44 10.09
C LEU A 133 1.23 -2.99 9.39
N SER A 134 2.29 -3.27 10.15
CA SER A 134 3.56 -3.79 9.61
C SER A 134 3.38 -5.17 8.98
N ASP A 135 2.57 -6.04 9.58
CA ASP A 135 2.21 -7.35 8.99
C ASP A 135 1.58 -7.18 7.61
N SER A 136 0.66 -6.22 7.44
CA SER A 136 0.02 -5.97 6.16
C SER A 136 0.98 -5.46 5.09
N LEU A 137 1.93 -4.57 5.43
CA LEU A 137 2.94 -4.08 4.49
C LEU A 137 3.90 -5.21 4.06
N ASN A 138 4.30 -6.05 5.01
CA ASN A 138 5.18 -7.18 4.73
C ASN A 138 4.50 -8.25 3.86
N ASP A 139 3.23 -8.56 4.14
CA ASP A 139 2.47 -9.53 3.37
C ASP A 139 2.19 -9.04 1.94
N TYR A 140 1.94 -7.74 1.77
CA TYR A 140 1.92 -7.10 0.46
C TYR A 140 3.26 -7.28 -0.27
N ALA A 141 4.40 -7.02 0.39
CA ALA A 141 5.70 -7.21 -0.25
C ALA A 141 5.96 -8.68 -0.62
N ASN A 142 5.48 -9.63 0.19
CA ASN A 142 5.55 -11.06 -0.12
C ASN A 142 4.69 -11.41 -1.35
N LEU A 143 3.48 -10.84 -1.48
CA LEU A 143 2.65 -11.01 -2.67
C LEU A 143 3.38 -10.51 -3.92
N LEU A 144 3.97 -9.32 -3.85
CA LEU A 144 4.68 -8.67 -4.96
C LEU A 144 6.03 -9.34 -5.29
N SER A 145 6.53 -10.24 -4.44
CA SER A 145 7.71 -11.06 -4.71
C SER A 145 7.46 -12.22 -5.68
N TRP A 146 6.20 -12.50 -6.03
CA TRP A 146 5.86 -13.58 -6.96
C TRP A 146 6.23 -13.19 -8.39
N ASP A 147 6.61 -14.18 -9.21
CA ASP A 147 6.97 -13.97 -10.63
C ASP A 147 5.90 -13.24 -11.43
N LEU A 148 4.62 -13.37 -11.04
CA LEU A 148 3.51 -12.61 -11.62
C LEU A 148 3.77 -11.09 -11.60
N TYR A 149 4.44 -10.59 -10.57
CA TYR A 149 4.76 -9.18 -10.38
C TYR A 149 6.22 -8.85 -10.68
N ALA A 150 6.97 -9.73 -11.34
CA ALA A 150 8.38 -9.49 -11.63
C ALA A 150 8.65 -8.17 -12.40
N ASP A 151 7.72 -7.77 -13.27
CA ASP A 151 7.82 -6.52 -14.03
C ASP A 151 7.61 -5.26 -13.17
N THR A 152 7.28 -5.39 -11.88
CA THR A 152 7.13 -4.26 -10.94
C THR A 152 8.38 -4.03 -10.08
N TRP A 153 9.37 -4.94 -10.15
CA TRP A 153 10.54 -4.90 -9.29
C TRP A 153 11.53 -3.82 -9.75
N LYS A 154 12.16 -3.12 -8.81
CA LYS A 154 13.15 -2.05 -9.09
C LYS A 154 14.26 -2.52 -10.04
N SER A 155 14.69 -3.78 -9.94
CA SER A 155 15.73 -4.35 -10.81
C SER A 155 15.29 -4.57 -12.27
N ASN A 156 13.98 -4.61 -12.54
CA ASN A 156 13.41 -4.91 -13.85
C ASN A 156 12.78 -3.67 -14.51
N THR A 157 12.81 -2.54 -13.82
CA THR A 157 12.21 -1.26 -14.23
C THR A 157 13.24 -0.14 -14.24
N THR A 158 12.93 0.95 -14.91
CA THR A 158 13.74 2.18 -14.90
C THR A 158 13.17 3.25 -13.99
N SER A 159 11.86 3.20 -13.73
CA SER A 159 11.19 4.14 -12.84
C SER A 159 9.95 3.52 -12.18
N TYR A 160 9.38 4.21 -11.19
CA TYR A 160 8.13 3.77 -10.55
C TYR A 160 6.97 3.72 -11.56
N GLN A 161 7.00 4.53 -12.63
CA GLN A 161 5.97 4.54 -13.66
C GLN A 161 5.94 3.23 -14.46
N ASP A 162 7.08 2.57 -14.67
CA ASP A 162 7.11 1.23 -15.29
C ASP A 162 6.42 0.22 -14.37
N ALA A 163 6.67 0.31 -13.05
CA ALA A 163 6.05 -0.57 -12.07
C ALA A 163 4.53 -0.36 -11.95
N THR A 164 4.06 0.89 -11.92
CA THR A 164 2.62 1.19 -11.89
C THR A 164 1.92 0.77 -13.19
N ALA A 165 2.58 0.92 -14.34
CA ALA A 165 2.09 0.40 -15.61
C ALA A 165 1.96 -1.13 -15.59
N ALA A 166 2.95 -1.85 -15.05
CA ALA A 166 2.92 -3.31 -14.93
C ALA A 166 1.83 -3.84 -13.97
N LEU A 167 1.43 -3.03 -12.97
CA LEU A 167 0.32 -3.35 -12.06
C LEU A 167 -1.06 -3.20 -12.71
N THR A 168 -1.19 -2.37 -13.74
CA THR A 168 -2.48 -2.09 -14.41
C THR A 168 -2.98 -3.31 -15.17
N GLY A 169 -4.22 -3.74 -14.90
CA GLY A 169 -4.80 -4.96 -15.46
C GLY A 169 -4.26 -6.26 -14.86
N ARG A 170 -3.35 -6.17 -13.86
CA ARG A 170 -2.74 -7.32 -13.20
C ARG A 170 -3.08 -7.37 -11.71
N TYR A 171 -2.88 -6.26 -11.01
CA TYR A 171 -3.26 -6.10 -9.61
C TYR A 171 -4.74 -5.71 -9.51
N ALA A 172 -5.15 -4.73 -10.32
CA ALA A 172 -6.52 -4.25 -10.44
C ALA A 172 -6.99 -4.30 -11.90
N THR A 173 -8.28 -4.53 -12.12
CA THR A 173 -8.91 -4.49 -13.46
C THR A 173 -9.08 -3.08 -14.02
N ASP A 174 -8.93 -2.06 -13.17
CA ASP A 174 -9.05 -0.66 -13.53
C ASP A 174 -7.97 -0.23 -14.53
N THR A 175 -8.39 0.18 -15.73
CA THR A 175 -7.47 0.67 -16.78
C THR A 175 -6.77 1.98 -16.44
N ALA A 176 -7.28 2.76 -15.49
CA ALA A 176 -6.68 4.01 -15.02
C ALA A 176 -5.80 3.83 -13.77
N TYR A 177 -5.50 2.58 -13.38
CA TYR A 177 -4.80 2.28 -12.12
C TYR A 177 -3.42 2.94 -12.04
N ALA A 178 -2.59 2.80 -13.08
CA ALA A 178 -1.28 3.45 -13.13
C ALA A 178 -1.38 4.97 -12.95
N ASP A 179 -2.32 5.62 -13.62
CA ASP A 179 -2.49 7.08 -13.56
C ASP A 179 -2.87 7.53 -12.15
N LYS A 180 -3.73 6.79 -11.46
CA LYS A 180 -4.10 7.06 -10.05
C LYS A 180 -2.89 6.93 -9.12
N LEU A 181 -2.10 5.87 -9.27
CA LEU A 181 -0.90 5.68 -8.45
C LEU A 181 0.14 6.76 -8.72
N ASN A 182 0.39 7.08 -9.99
CA ASN A 182 1.33 8.13 -10.37
C ASN A 182 0.90 9.49 -9.80
N ALA A 183 -0.39 9.82 -9.88
CA ALA A 183 -0.92 11.05 -9.29
C ALA A 183 -0.69 11.13 -7.78
N LEU A 184 -0.90 10.03 -7.04
CA LEU A 184 -0.63 9.98 -5.59
C LEU A 184 0.87 10.11 -5.30
N ILE A 185 1.72 9.42 -6.05
CA ILE A 185 3.18 9.49 -5.91
C ILE A 185 3.69 10.91 -6.11
N GLU A 186 3.22 11.59 -7.15
CA GLU A 186 3.58 12.98 -7.46
C GLU A 186 3.03 13.97 -6.42
N GLN A 187 1.73 13.86 -6.09
CA GLN A 187 1.06 14.77 -5.17
C GLN A 187 1.70 14.79 -3.78
N TYR A 188 2.13 13.63 -3.29
CA TYR A 188 2.70 13.49 -1.95
C TYR A 188 4.23 13.35 -1.93
N GLY A 189 4.90 13.45 -3.09
CA GLY A 189 6.36 13.37 -3.17
C GLY A 189 6.92 12.01 -2.69
N LEU A 190 6.22 10.92 -2.97
CA LEU A 190 6.49 9.61 -2.34
C LEU A 190 7.82 8.97 -2.76
N THR A 191 8.44 9.44 -3.85
CA THR A 191 9.75 8.94 -4.29
C THR A 191 10.86 9.21 -3.28
N THR A 192 10.65 10.11 -2.30
CA THR A 192 11.58 10.31 -1.17
C THR A 192 11.80 9.04 -0.34
N TYR A 193 10.84 8.11 -0.37
CA TYR A 193 10.92 6.82 0.33
C TYR A 193 11.55 5.71 -0.54
N ASP A 194 11.79 5.94 -1.84
CA ASP A 194 12.38 4.92 -2.72
C ASP A 194 13.87 4.72 -2.49
N ASP A 195 14.51 5.66 -1.80
CA ASP A 195 15.92 5.66 -1.46
C ASP A 195 16.11 5.48 0.06
N PRO A 196 17.23 4.86 0.49
CA PRO A 196 17.58 4.79 1.90
C PRO A 196 17.73 6.19 2.49
N VAL A 197 17.49 6.34 3.79
CA VAL A 197 17.77 7.60 4.48
C VAL A 197 19.26 7.90 4.34
N VAL A 198 19.59 9.05 3.75
CA VAL A 198 20.95 9.59 3.79
C VAL A 198 21.16 10.14 5.19
N VAL A 199 21.74 9.33 6.06
CA VAL A 199 22.20 9.79 7.37
C VAL A 199 23.53 10.50 7.13
N GLU A 200 23.50 11.81 6.93
CA GLU A 200 24.73 12.59 7.09
C GLU A 200 25.15 12.44 8.55
N GLU A 201 26.37 11.95 8.79
CA GLU A 201 26.99 11.93 10.12
C GLU A 201 27.29 13.37 10.58
N GLU A 202 26.29 14.24 10.64
CA GLU A 202 26.41 15.55 11.26
C GLU A 202 26.41 15.37 12.78
N ASN A 203 27.62 15.27 13.32
CA ASN A 203 28.04 15.62 14.67
C ASN A 203 26.91 15.65 15.71
N GLN A 204 26.69 14.52 16.40
CA GLN A 204 25.68 14.24 17.44
C GLN A 204 25.74 15.14 18.70
N THR A 205 26.27 16.36 18.61
CA THR A 205 26.51 17.23 19.76
C THR A 205 25.50 18.37 19.96
N ASN A 206 24.51 18.61 19.08
CA ASN A 206 23.65 19.80 19.24
C ASN A 206 22.21 19.70 18.70
N SER A 207 21.53 18.53 18.75
CA SER A 207 20.07 18.50 18.58
C SER A 207 19.38 18.46 19.94
N GLU A 208 18.44 19.38 20.16
CA GLU A 208 17.63 19.48 21.37
C GLU A 208 17.19 18.11 21.86
N GLN A 209 17.72 17.73 23.02
CA GLN A 209 17.31 16.56 23.76
C GLN A 209 15.83 16.73 24.07
N THR A 210 14.97 16.00 23.35
CA THR A 210 13.56 15.90 23.71
C THR A 210 13.53 15.40 25.16
N THR A 211 12.80 16.11 26.03
CA THR A 211 12.69 15.74 27.44
C THR A 211 11.70 14.60 27.66
N ASP A 212 11.14 14.04 26.58
CA ASP A 212 10.23 12.92 26.62
C ASP A 212 11.02 11.59 26.59
N PRO A 213 11.10 10.86 27.73
CA PRO A 213 11.81 9.59 27.80
C PRO A 213 11.22 8.48 26.92
N ASN A 214 10.07 8.71 26.27
CA ASN A 214 9.45 7.78 25.33
C ASN A 214 9.85 8.01 23.87
N HIS A 215 10.48 9.14 23.51
CA HIS A 215 10.98 9.40 22.16
C HIS A 215 12.50 9.13 22.07
N VAL A 216 12.88 8.17 21.23
CA VAL A 216 14.25 7.70 21.03
C VAL A 216 14.66 7.80 19.57
N TRP A 217 15.95 8.08 19.31
CA TRP A 217 16.46 8.09 17.94
C TRP A 217 16.38 6.69 17.34
N ASN A 218 15.69 6.57 16.21
CA ASN A 218 15.55 5.33 15.48
C ASN A 218 16.40 5.37 14.22
N LYS A 219 17.52 4.65 14.26
CA LYS A 219 18.48 4.59 13.16
C LYS A 219 17.91 3.98 11.87
N TYR A 220 16.88 3.12 11.97
CA TYR A 220 16.26 2.47 10.82
C TYR A 220 15.33 3.42 10.06
N ARG A 221 14.79 4.42 10.78
CA ARG A 221 13.82 5.40 10.26
C ARG A 221 14.40 6.81 10.10
N GLY A 222 15.68 7.02 10.43
CA GLY A 222 16.34 8.32 10.33
C GLY A 222 15.69 9.44 11.13
N SER A 223 14.94 9.11 12.18
CA SER A 223 14.08 10.05 12.91
C SER A 223 13.87 9.59 14.36
N TYR A 224 13.38 10.49 15.22
CA TYR A 224 12.96 10.13 16.58
C TYR A 224 11.59 9.44 16.55
N THR A 225 11.46 8.29 17.20
CA THR A 225 10.21 7.52 17.32
C THR A 225 9.94 7.09 18.76
N SER A 226 8.79 6.44 19.01
CA SER A 226 8.57 5.79 20.31
C SER A 226 9.54 4.62 20.51
N LYS A 227 9.75 4.22 21.78
CA LYS A 227 10.49 2.99 22.13
C LYS A 227 9.87 1.72 21.55
N ASP A 228 8.54 1.66 21.49
CA ASP A 228 7.84 0.50 20.94
C ASP A 228 8.11 0.37 19.44
N ILE A 229 8.08 1.50 18.71
CA ILE A 229 8.45 1.54 17.28
C ILE A 229 9.90 1.09 17.06
N LEU A 230 10.83 1.57 17.89
CA LEU A 230 12.23 1.13 17.78
C LEU A 230 12.34 -0.38 18.05
N ALA A 231 11.64 -0.89 19.06
CA ALA A 231 11.66 -2.33 19.39
C ALA A 231 11.05 -3.20 18.29
N GLU A 232 10.00 -2.72 17.60
CA GLU A 232 9.43 -3.38 16.43
C GLU A 232 10.46 -3.47 15.29
N ASP A 233 11.14 -2.36 14.97
CA ASP A 233 12.15 -2.34 13.92
C ASP A 233 13.38 -3.22 14.28
N GLU A 234 13.80 -3.23 15.56
CA GLU A 234 14.88 -4.10 16.04
C GLU A 234 14.52 -5.59 15.99
N ALA A 235 13.30 -5.94 16.40
CA ALA A 235 12.80 -7.31 16.33
C ALA A 235 12.72 -7.80 14.88
N TRP A 236 12.35 -6.91 13.96
CA TRP A 236 12.29 -7.22 12.54
C TRP A 236 13.68 -7.45 11.94
N ILE A 237 14.66 -6.59 12.23
CA ILE A 237 16.04 -6.80 11.78
C ILE A 237 16.59 -8.15 12.27
N ALA A 238 16.27 -8.54 13.51
CA ALA A 238 16.70 -9.83 14.05
C ALA A 238 16.00 -11.05 13.40
N TYR A 239 14.80 -10.87 12.84
CA TYR A 239 14.07 -11.93 12.13
C TYR A 239 14.65 -12.20 10.74
N ILE A 240 15.23 -11.19 10.09
CA ILE A 240 15.75 -11.28 8.72
C ILE A 240 17.27 -11.51 8.62
N SER A 241 18.01 -11.35 9.73
CA SER A 241 19.46 -11.57 9.83
C SER A 241 19.84 -13.01 10.14
#